data_AF-A0A7C5AKG6-F1
#
_entry.id   AF-A0A7C5AKG6-F1
#
_cell.length_a   1.000
_cell.length_b   1.000
_cell.length_c   1.000
_cell.angle_alpha   90.00
_cell.angle_beta   90.00
_cell.angle_gamma   90.00
#
_symmetry.space_group_name_H-M   'P 1'
#
loop_
_entity.id
_entity.type
_entity.pdbx_description
1 polymer ?
#
loop_
_entity_poly.entity_id
_entity_poly.type
_entity_poly.pdbx_seq_one_letter_code
_entity_poly.pdbx_strand_id
1 'polypeptide(L)'
;MWRESYCGLCDDCQLGNPEFLKVVSLLQEYLDRFRANWWVHCFPGEEGFSFPELRRGLEWFLTHTECPGCKGGRGLDLCPIRSCAISRGVEHCSHCPDLEPCELFAPLMEQFPEVKINLRRRQLKLKARQFHQQLGGTRKEV
;
A
#
# COMPACT_ATOMS: atom_id res chain seq x y z
N MET A 1 10.87 -1.46 9.65
CA MET A 1 10.63 -0.01 9.49
C MET A 1 9.14 0.26 9.26
N TRP A 2 8.55 1.30 9.88
CA TRP A 2 7.15 1.64 9.63
C TRP A 2 7.01 2.34 8.29
N ARG A 3 6.02 1.91 7.49
CA ARG A 3 5.74 2.50 6.18
C ARG A 3 4.81 3.69 6.36
N GLU A 4 5.23 4.85 5.90
CA GLU A 4 4.47 6.09 6.08
C GLU A 4 4.09 6.75 4.75
N SER A 5 2.84 7.24 4.69
CA SER A 5 2.34 7.95 3.52
C SER A 5 1.54 9.18 3.87
N TYR A 6 1.30 10.04 2.89
CA TYR A 6 0.34 11.14 3.02
C TYR A 6 -1.08 10.68 2.66
N CYS A 7 -1.23 9.90 1.60
CA CYS A 7 -2.51 9.55 0.99
C CYS A 7 -3.11 8.23 1.47
N GLY A 8 -2.47 7.52 2.39
CA GLY A 8 -2.92 6.22 2.90
C GLY A 8 -2.68 5.03 1.96
N LEU A 9 -2.31 5.24 0.69
CA LEU A 9 -2.10 4.13 -0.25
C LEU A 9 -1.01 3.15 0.21
N CYS A 10 0.09 3.67 0.76
CA CYS A 10 1.17 2.81 1.23
C CYS A 10 0.72 1.98 2.45
N ASP A 11 -0.28 2.46 3.21
CA ASP A 11 -0.78 1.79 4.41
C ASP A 11 -1.45 0.45 4.05
N ASP A 12 -2.03 0.35 2.85
CA ASP A 12 -2.71 -0.86 2.33
C ASP A 12 -1.79 -1.75 1.46
N CYS A 13 -0.53 -1.36 1.26
CA CYS A 13 0.40 -2.08 0.37
C CYS A 13 0.85 -3.43 0.97
N GLN A 14 0.78 -4.50 0.16
CA GLN A 14 1.08 -5.87 0.60
C GLN A 14 2.58 -6.23 0.58
N LEU A 15 3.45 -5.35 0.11
CA LEU A 15 4.89 -5.61 0.12
C LEU A 15 5.36 -5.91 1.54
N GLY A 16 6.08 -7.01 1.74
CA GLY A 16 6.53 -7.45 3.06
C GLY A 16 5.45 -8.07 3.96
N ASN A 17 4.20 -8.20 3.51
CA ASN A 17 3.15 -8.87 4.27
C ASN A 17 3.52 -10.37 4.46
N PRO A 18 3.54 -10.90 5.70
CA PRO A 18 3.98 -12.28 5.96
C PRO A 18 3.18 -13.35 5.21
N GLU A 19 1.86 -13.20 5.10
CA GLU A 19 1.01 -14.16 4.38
C GLU A 19 1.24 -14.09 2.88
N PHE A 20 1.43 -12.88 2.32
CA PHE A 20 1.82 -12.71 0.94
C PHE A 20 3.16 -13.38 0.64
N LEU A 21 4.19 -13.14 1.46
CA LEU A 21 5.52 -13.74 1.30
C LEU A 21 5.48 -15.26 1.42
N LYS A 22 4.66 -15.79 2.33
CA LYS A 22 4.44 -17.24 2.46
C LYS A 22 3.88 -17.85 1.18
N VAL A 23 2.90 -17.18 0.56
CA VAL A 23 2.32 -17.64 -0.72
C VAL A 23 3.35 -17.57 -1.85
N VAL A 24 4.15 -16.49 -1.92
CA VAL A 24 5.23 -16.35 -2.92
C VAL A 24 6.26 -17.47 -2.78
N SER A 25 6.71 -17.75 -1.56
CA SER A 25 7.65 -18.84 -1.26
C SER A 25 7.09 -20.20 -1.67
N LEU A 26 5.83 -20.47 -1.33
CA LEU A 26 5.17 -21.74 -1.67
C LEU A 26 5.07 -21.93 -3.19
N LEU A 27 4.71 -20.87 -3.93
CA LEU A 27 4.67 -20.93 -5.39
C LEU A 27 6.05 -21.21 -5.98
N GLN A 28 7.09 -20.54 -5.48
CA GLN A 28 8.47 -20.77 -5.92
C GLN A 28 8.88 -22.24 -5.74
N GLU A 29 8.59 -22.84 -4.58
CA GLU A 29 8.87 -24.26 -4.33
C GLU A 29 8.16 -25.18 -5.32
N TYR A 30 6.89 -24.93 -5.65
CA TYR A 30 6.16 -25.74 -6.63
C TYR A 30 6.76 -25.61 -8.04
N LEU A 31 7.15 -24.39 -8.44
CA LEU A 31 7.78 -24.14 -9.74
C LEU A 31 9.17 -24.77 -9.86
N ASP A 32 9.89 -24.89 -8.75
CA ASP A 32 11.19 -25.58 -8.69
C ASP A 32 11.00 -27.10 -8.80
N ARG A 33 9.99 -27.66 -8.13
CA ARG A 33 9.65 -29.09 -8.22
C ARG A 33 9.14 -29.50 -9.60
N PHE A 34 8.32 -28.65 -10.25
CA PHE A 34 7.83 -28.89 -11.60
C PHE A 34 8.97 -28.96 -12.64
N ARG A 35 10.14 -28.37 -12.33
CA ARG A 35 11.27 -28.23 -13.27
C ARG A 35 10.80 -27.63 -14.60
N ALA A 36 10.03 -26.55 -14.52
CA ALA A 36 9.31 -25.96 -15.65
C ALA A 36 10.19 -25.74 -16.89
N ASN A 37 11.44 -25.32 -16.69
CA ASN A 37 12.46 -25.11 -17.71
C ASN A 37 12.74 -26.37 -18.56
N TRP A 38 12.59 -27.57 -17.98
CA TRP A 38 12.70 -28.82 -18.72
C TRP A 38 11.53 -29.03 -19.66
N TRP A 39 10.32 -28.62 -19.25
CA TRP A 39 9.08 -28.84 -19.99
C TRP A 39 8.70 -27.68 -20.93
N VAL A 40 9.44 -26.57 -20.95
CA VAL A 40 9.13 -25.40 -21.79
C VAL A 40 8.93 -25.78 -23.26
N HIS A 41 9.73 -26.72 -23.77
CA HIS A 41 9.61 -27.21 -25.15
C HIS A 41 8.29 -27.96 -25.44
N CYS A 42 7.57 -28.42 -24.41
CA CYS A 42 6.28 -29.10 -24.54
C CYS A 42 5.10 -28.12 -24.68
N PHE A 43 5.33 -26.82 -24.53
CA PHE A 43 4.31 -25.78 -24.69
C PHE A 43 4.68 -24.87 -25.87
N PRO A 44 4.68 -25.39 -27.11
CA PRO A 44 4.99 -24.60 -28.29
C PRO A 44 3.87 -23.58 -28.57
N GLY A 45 4.22 -22.30 -28.56
CA GLY A 45 3.31 -21.20 -28.92
C GLY A 45 3.97 -19.84 -28.71
N GLU A 46 3.51 -18.81 -29.43
CA GLU A 46 3.90 -17.41 -29.19
C GLU A 46 3.22 -16.83 -27.93
N GLU A 47 2.20 -17.51 -27.42
CA GLU A 47 1.48 -17.21 -26.18
C GLU A 47 2.25 -17.76 -24.97
N GLY A 48 3.41 -17.16 -24.67
CA GLY A 48 4.26 -17.59 -23.56
C GLY A 48 4.83 -16.43 -22.74
N PHE A 49 5.34 -16.75 -21.56
CA PHE A 49 6.14 -15.83 -20.75
C PHE A 49 7.45 -16.50 -20.32
N SER A 50 8.44 -15.69 -19.96
CA SER A 50 9.75 -16.21 -19.54
C SER A 50 9.70 -16.73 -18.09
N PHE A 51 9.84 -18.05 -17.92
CA PHE A 51 10.02 -18.67 -16.60
C PHE A 51 11.21 -18.12 -15.81
N PRO A 52 12.38 -17.87 -16.43
CA PRO A 52 13.47 -17.17 -15.76
C PRO A 52 13.08 -15.79 -15.25
N GLU A 53 12.32 -14.99 -16.01
CA GLU A 53 11.83 -13.69 -15.51
C GLU A 53 10.87 -13.86 -14.33
N LEU A 54 9.94 -14.83 -14.43
CA LEU A 54 9.01 -15.11 -13.34
C LEU A 54 9.76 -15.44 -12.03
N ARG A 55 10.75 -16.34 -12.07
CA ARG A 55 11.53 -16.69 -10.87
C ARG A 55 12.25 -15.49 -10.27
N ARG A 56 12.86 -14.64 -11.11
CA ARG A 56 13.49 -13.39 -10.65
C ARG A 56 12.48 -12.46 -9.99
N GLY A 57 11.27 -12.37 -10.52
CA GLY A 57 10.18 -11.61 -9.92
C GLY A 57 9.77 -12.14 -8.54
N LEU A 58 9.63 -13.46 -8.38
CA LEU A 58 9.31 -14.09 -7.10
C LEU A 58 10.42 -13.85 -6.06
N GLU A 59 11.68 -14.04 -6.46
CA GLU A 59 12.86 -13.77 -5.61
C GLU A 59 12.93 -12.29 -5.21
N TRP A 60 12.60 -11.37 -6.13
CA TRP A 60 12.56 -9.95 -5.83
C TRP A 60 11.59 -9.64 -4.69
N PHE A 61 10.38 -10.20 -4.70
CA PHE A 61 9.41 -10.00 -3.62
C PHE A 61 9.89 -10.53 -2.26
N LEU A 62 10.62 -11.65 -2.26
CA LEU A 62 11.16 -12.26 -1.04
C LEU A 62 12.36 -11.48 -0.46
N THR A 63 13.11 -10.78 -1.31
CA THR A 63 14.32 -10.05 -0.93
C THR A 63 14.09 -8.56 -0.69
N HIS A 64 13.05 -7.96 -1.30
CA HIS A 64 12.74 -6.54 -1.22
C HIS A 64 11.47 -6.28 -0.41
N THR A 65 11.46 -6.72 0.84
CA THR A 65 10.26 -6.69 1.70
C THR A 65 10.00 -5.31 2.34
N GLU A 66 11.00 -4.43 2.33
CA GLU A 66 10.94 -3.14 3.01
C GLU A 66 10.69 -1.97 2.06
N CYS A 67 9.78 -1.07 2.49
CA CYS A 67 9.59 0.22 1.84
C CYS A 67 9.19 1.24 2.91
N PRO A 68 9.93 2.37 3.06
CA PRO A 68 9.63 3.39 4.06
C PRO A 68 8.37 4.21 3.73
N GLY A 69 7.81 4.02 2.53
CA GLY A 69 6.70 4.82 2.03
C GLY A 69 7.13 6.20 1.55
N CYS A 70 6.17 7.01 1.08
CA CYS A 70 6.49 8.26 0.41
C CYS A 70 7.01 9.37 1.32
N LYS A 71 6.76 9.28 2.63
CA LYS A 71 7.38 10.16 3.61
C LYS A 71 8.88 9.86 3.81
N GLY A 72 9.31 8.62 3.59
CA GLY A 72 10.73 8.25 3.61
C GLY A 72 11.42 8.34 2.25
N GLY A 73 10.95 9.22 1.36
CA GLY A 73 11.62 9.49 0.08
C GLY A 73 11.37 8.44 -1.01
N ARG A 74 10.21 7.77 -1.00
CA ARG A 74 9.74 6.90 -2.10
C ARG A 74 8.52 7.48 -2.80
N GLY A 75 8.03 6.79 -3.81
CA GLY A 75 6.86 7.21 -4.60
C GLY A 75 7.23 8.18 -5.72
N LEU A 76 6.20 8.78 -6.34
CA LEU A 76 6.36 9.69 -7.47
C LEU A 76 7.07 10.98 -7.07
N ASP A 77 8.11 11.38 -7.81
CA ASP A 77 8.89 12.61 -7.58
C ASP A 77 8.03 13.88 -7.55
N LEU A 78 7.00 13.95 -8.39
CA LEU A 78 6.01 15.03 -8.42
C LEU A 78 4.63 14.49 -8.08
N CYS A 79 4.40 14.18 -6.80
CA CYS A 79 3.09 13.75 -6.31
C CYS A 79 2.26 14.95 -5.84
N PRO A 80 1.12 15.28 -6.49
CA PRO A 80 0.33 16.46 -6.13
C PRO A 80 -0.29 16.35 -4.72
N ILE A 81 -0.66 15.15 -4.28
CA ILE A 81 -1.22 14.91 -2.94
C ILE A 81 -0.15 15.19 -1.86
N ARG A 82 1.09 14.73 -2.08
CA ARG A 82 2.21 14.99 -1.17
C ARG A 82 2.51 16.49 -1.08
N SER A 83 2.62 17.17 -2.21
CA SER A 83 2.89 18.61 -2.25
C SER A 83 1.80 19.41 -1.53
N CYS A 84 0.53 19.05 -1.74
CA CYS A 84 -0.61 19.66 -1.06
C CYS A 84 -0.59 19.40 0.46
N ALA A 85 -0.30 18.17 0.89
CA ALA A 85 -0.22 17.84 2.31
C ALA A 85 0.89 18.63 3.02
N ILE A 86 2.07 18.73 2.40
CA ILE A 86 3.20 19.52 2.91
C ILE A 86 2.83 21.01 2.97
N SER A 87 2.29 21.58 1.88
CA SER A 87 1.96 23.01 1.84
C SER A 87 0.87 23.41 2.84
N ARG A 88 -0.02 22.48 3.20
CA ARG A 88 -1.08 22.69 4.19
C ARG A 88 -0.67 22.30 5.62
N GLY A 89 0.53 21.77 5.83
CA GLY A 89 0.97 21.27 7.14
C GLY A 89 0.14 20.07 7.65
N VAL A 90 -0.40 19.26 6.73
CA VAL A 90 -1.22 18.09 7.07
C VAL A 90 -0.35 16.83 7.05
N GLU A 91 -0.16 16.22 8.22
CA GLU A 91 0.66 15.02 8.36
C GLU A 91 0.11 13.80 7.61
N HIS A 92 -1.21 13.69 7.47
CA HIS A 92 -1.85 12.58 6.75
C HIS A 92 -3.21 13.03 6.25
N CYS A 93 -3.60 12.66 5.04
CA CYS A 93 -4.85 13.14 4.42
C CYS A 93 -6.11 12.78 5.22
N SER A 94 -6.06 11.76 6.09
CA SER A 94 -7.15 11.48 7.03
C SER A 94 -7.40 12.60 8.05
N HIS A 95 -6.40 13.45 8.32
CA HIS A 95 -6.53 14.65 9.16
C HIS A 95 -7.02 15.87 8.38
N CYS A 96 -7.10 15.80 7.05
CA CYS A 96 -7.56 16.92 6.23
C CYS A 96 -9.07 17.12 6.39
N PRO A 97 -9.55 18.32 6.77
CA PRO A 97 -10.99 18.59 6.86
C PRO A 97 -11.67 18.53 5.48
N ASP A 98 -10.93 18.88 4.42
CA ASP A 98 -11.45 18.93 3.04
C ASP A 98 -11.23 17.62 2.28
N LEU A 99 -11.01 16.50 2.98
CA LEU A 99 -10.79 15.21 2.33
C LEU A 99 -11.95 14.79 1.42
N GLU A 100 -13.19 15.05 1.82
CA GLU A 100 -14.39 14.67 1.05
C GLU A 100 -14.44 15.35 -0.33
N PRO A 101 -14.36 16.70 -0.46
CA PRO A 101 -14.37 17.38 -1.76
C PRO A 101 -13.01 17.37 -2.47
N CYS A 102 -12.00 16.65 -1.96
CA CYS A 102 -10.66 16.69 -2.54
C CYS A 102 -10.59 15.93 -3.88
N GLU A 103 -10.37 16.66 -4.96
CA GLU A 103 -10.23 16.15 -6.33
C GLU A 103 -8.82 15.64 -6.67
N LEU A 104 -7.82 15.94 -5.84
CA LEU A 104 -6.43 15.46 -6.06
C LEU A 104 -6.32 13.92 -6.05
N PHE A 105 -7.33 13.23 -5.52
CA PHE A 105 -7.41 11.78 -5.50
C PHE A 105 -7.97 11.18 -6.80
N ALA A 106 -8.56 11.97 -7.71
CA ALA A 106 -9.25 11.44 -8.89
C ALA A 106 -8.36 10.48 -9.72
N PRO A 107 -7.11 10.83 -10.10
CA PRO A 107 -6.25 9.91 -10.84
C PRO A 107 -5.86 8.67 -10.05
N LEU A 108 -5.76 8.79 -8.72
CA LEU A 108 -5.40 7.66 -7.86
C LEU A 108 -6.57 6.68 -7.72
N MET A 109 -7.80 7.19 -7.67
CA MET A 109 -9.01 6.38 -7.54
C MET A 109 -9.33 5.56 -8.80
N GLU A 110 -8.81 5.95 -9.96
CA GLU A 110 -8.93 5.14 -11.18
C GLU A 110 -8.28 3.75 -11.01
N GLN A 111 -7.17 3.68 -10.27
CA GLN A 111 -6.43 2.45 -10.03
C GLN A 111 -6.71 1.85 -8.64
N PHE A 112 -7.02 2.70 -7.66
CA PHE A 112 -7.23 2.32 -6.26
C PHE A 112 -8.54 2.94 -5.74
N PRO A 113 -9.70 2.43 -6.18
CA PRO A 113 -11.00 3.03 -5.87
C PRO A 113 -11.30 3.11 -4.36
N GLU A 114 -10.75 2.18 -3.58
CA GLU A 114 -10.95 2.10 -2.13
C GLU A 114 -10.12 3.10 -1.32
N VAL A 115 -9.13 3.78 -1.92
CA VAL A 115 -8.17 4.61 -1.17
C VAL A 115 -8.85 5.74 -0.38
N LYS A 116 -9.79 6.44 -1.02
CA LYS A 116 -10.51 7.57 -0.40
C LYS A 116 -11.51 7.05 0.64
N ILE A 117 -12.16 5.91 0.36
CA ILE A 117 -13.05 5.23 1.31
C ILE A 117 -12.28 4.85 2.59
N ASN A 118 -11.11 4.24 2.46
CA ASN A 118 -10.26 3.85 3.59
C ASN A 118 -9.78 5.07 4.39
N LEU A 119 -9.39 6.15 3.71
CA LEU A 119 -9.06 7.41 4.38
C LEU A 119 -10.23 7.99 5.18
N ARG A 120 -11.45 7.95 4.62
CA ARG A 120 -12.66 8.43 5.31
C ARG A 120 -13.01 7.57 6.51
N ARG A 121 -12.93 6.24 6.39
CA ARG A 121 -13.05 5.31 7.53
C ARG A 121 -12.03 5.63 8.62
N ARG A 122 -10.77 5.93 8.26
CA ARG A 122 -9.73 6.34 9.21
C ARG A 122 -10.07 7.67 9.88
N GLN A 123 -10.55 8.65 9.12
CA GLN A 123 -10.95 9.95 9.66
C GLN A 123 -12.10 9.82 10.68
N LEU A 124 -13.12 9.00 10.38
CA LEU A 124 -14.23 8.75 11.32
C LEU A 124 -13.73 8.11 12.63
N LYS A 125 -12.83 7.12 12.54
CA LYS A 125 -12.20 6.50 13.72
C LYS A 125 -11.42 7.52 14.55
N LEU A 126 -10.71 8.45 13.90
CA LEU A 126 -9.97 9.52 14.59
C LEU A 126 -10.92 10.48 15.32
N LYS A 127 -11.99 10.93 14.65
CA LYS A 127 -13.02 11.79 15.24
C LYS A 127 -13.69 11.12 16.44
N ALA A 128 -14.05 9.84 16.31
CA ALA A 128 -14.64 9.07 17.42
C ALA A 128 -13.69 8.99 18.63
N ARG A 129 -12.39 8.74 18.40
CA ARG A 129 -11.37 8.73 19.47
C ARG A 129 -11.25 10.09 20.18
N GLN A 130 -11.21 11.17 19.41
CA GLN A 130 -11.16 12.53 19.96
C GLN A 130 -12.41 12.84 20.81
N PHE A 131 -13.59 12.47 20.32
CA PHE A 131 -14.84 12.64 21.04
C PHE A 131 -14.86 11.86 22.37
N HIS A 132 -14.42 10.59 22.36
CA HIS A 132 -14.31 9.80 23.59
C HIS A 132 -13.32 10.40 24.59
N GLN A 133 -12.19 10.95 24.12
CA GLN A 133 -11.21 11.62 24.99
C GLN A 133 -11.79 12.87 25.65
N GLN A 134 -12.57 13.67 24.92
CA GLN A 134 -13.25 14.86 25.45
C GLN A 134 -14.28 14.50 26.54
N LEU A 135 -15.03 13.42 26.35
CA LEU A 135 -15.97 12.89 27.36
C LEU A 135 -15.25 12.29 28.59
N GLY A 136 -14.09 11.67 28.39
CA GLY A 136 -13.27 11.13 29.48
C GLY A 136 -12.56 12.22 30.29
N GLY A 137 -12.20 13.34 29.65
CA GLY A 137 -11.60 14.51 30.29
C GLY A 137 -12.59 15.31 31.15
N THR A 138 -13.85 15.43 30.70
CA THR A 138 -14.91 16.15 31.43
C THR A 138 -15.39 15.43 32.70
N ARG A 139 -15.06 14.14 32.89
CA ARG A 139 -15.38 13.39 34.13
C ARG A 139 -14.41 13.60 35.30
N LYS A 140 -13.31 14.34 35.12
CA LYS A 140 -12.31 14.60 36.17
C LYS A 140 -12.49 15.95 36.89
N GLU A 141 -13.51 16.73 36.54
CA GLU A 141 -13.83 18.02 37.14
C GLU A 141 -15.24 18.01 37.75
N VAL A 142 -15.54 17.07 38.65
CA VAL A 142 -16.65 17.14 39.61
C VAL A 142 -16.23 16.44 40.90
#